data_AF-A0A3R1ATB7-F1
#
_entry.id   AF-A0A3R1ATB7-F1
#
_cell.length_a   1.000
_cell.length_b   1.000
_cell.length_c   1.000
_cell.angle_alpha   90.00
_cell.angle_beta   90.00
_cell.angle_gamma   90.00
#
_symmetry.space_group_name_H-M   'P 1'
#
loop_
_entity.id
_entity.type
_entity.pdbx_description
1 polymer ?
#
loop_
_entity_poly.entity_id
_entity_poly.type
_entity_poly.pdbx_seq_one_letter_code
_entity_poly.pdbx_strand_id
1 'polypeptide(L)' 'MATTPTQNLPFIWRFWSVQNSTYLTTTATSEREARSQLPAVRLVFAARIRPEAMNHA' A
#
# COMPACT_ATOMS: atom_id res chain seq x y z
N MET A 1 -7.03 -25.98 -17.46
CA MET A 1 -6.32 -25.29 -16.36
C MET A 1 -6.95 -23.92 -16.19
N ALA A 2 -7.73 -23.71 -15.13
CA ALA A 2 -8.36 -22.43 -14.86
C ALA A 2 -7.38 -21.56 -14.06
N THR A 3 -6.72 -20.60 -14.71
CA THR A 3 -6.07 -19.52 -13.97
C THR A 3 -7.16 -18.55 -13.57
N THR A 4 -7.79 -18.79 -12.41
CA THR A 4 -8.52 -17.73 -11.71
C THR A 4 -7.59 -16.53 -11.63
N PRO A 5 -7.94 -15.35 -12.18
CA PRO A 5 -7.19 -14.15 -11.87
C PRO A 5 -7.42 -13.93 -10.38
N THR A 6 -6.47 -14.37 -9.56
CA THR A 6 -6.37 -13.92 -8.19
C THR A 6 -6.22 -12.42 -8.32
N GLN A 7 -7.34 -11.71 -8.19
CA GLN A 7 -7.40 -10.26 -8.31
C GLN A 7 -6.48 -9.75 -7.21
N ASN A 8 -5.22 -9.49 -7.59
CA ASN A 8 -4.18 -9.10 -6.66
C ASN A 8 -4.44 -7.63 -6.33
N LEU A 9 -5.52 -7.41 -5.58
CA LEU A 9 -6.01 -6.11 -5.19
C LEU A 9 -4.86 -5.41 -4.45
N PRO A 10 -4.43 -4.22 -4.92
CA PRO A 10 -3.35 -3.51 -4.27
C PRO A 10 -3.75 -3.20 -2.82
N PHE A 11 -2.80 -3.32 -1.90
CA PHE A 11 -2.99 -2.90 -0.52
C PHE A 11 -2.74 -1.40 -0.39
N ILE A 12 -3.41 -0.77 0.55
CA ILE A 12 -3.06 0.58 1.00
C ILE A 12 -1.96 0.44 2.04
N TRP A 13 -0.78 0.94 1.73
CA TRP A 13 0.37 1.01 2.62
C TRP A 13 0.47 2.38 3.25
N ARG A 14 0.59 2.42 4.57
CA ARG A 14 0.78 3.65 5.34
C ARG A 14 2.16 3.65 5.96
N PHE A 15 2.90 4.71 5.71
CA PHE A 15 4.22 4.96 6.27
C PHE A 15 4.23 6.26 7.05
N TRP A 16 5.00 6.30 8.13
CA TRP A 16 5.31 7.53 8.84
C TRP A 16 6.61 8.12 8.30
N SER A 17 6.53 9.35 7.81
CA SER A 17 7.70 10.15 7.45
C SER A 17 8.20 10.88 8.68
N VAL A 18 9.39 10.50 9.14
CA VAL A 18 10.05 11.17 10.28
C VAL A 18 10.47 12.59 9.89
N GLN A 19 10.90 12.79 8.65
CA GLN A 19 11.37 14.10 8.17
C GLN A 19 10.26 15.13 8.07
N ASN A 20 9.09 14.71 7.59
CA ASN A 20 7.93 15.59 7.41
C ASN A 20 6.92 15.47 8.55
N SER A 21 7.21 14.65 9.58
CA SER A 21 6.32 14.32 10.70
C SER A 21 4.87 14.06 10.26
N THR A 22 4.70 13.29 9.18
CA THR A 22 3.39 13.08 8.53
C THR A 22 3.23 11.64 8.05
N TYR A 23 1.97 11.23 7.86
CA TYR A 23 1.64 9.94 7.28
C TYR A 23 1.56 10.04 5.76
N LEU A 24 2.25 9.13 5.08
CA LEU A 24 2.16 8.94 3.64
C LEU A 24 1.43 7.63 3.35
N THR A 25 0.44 7.69 2.48
CA THR A 25 -0.34 6.53 2.03
C THR A 25 -0.12 6.28 0.56
N THR A 26 0.08 5.03 0.17
CA THR A 26 0.25 4.61 -1.23
C THR A 26 -0.43 3.28 -1.46
N THR A 27 -0.91 3.04 -2.67
CA THR A 27 -1.51 1.78 -3.09
C THR A 27 -0.50 0.96 -3.88
N ALA A 28 -0.20 -0.24 -3.41
CA ALA A 28 0.72 -1.13 -4.10
C ALA A 28 0.44 -2.59 -3.75
N THR A 29 0.87 -3.49 -4.64
CA THR A 29 0.73 -4.93 -4.41
C THR A 29 1.76 -5.46 -3.40
N SER A 30 2.88 -4.74 -3.22
CA SER A 30 3.96 -5.09 -2.31
C SER A 30 4.55 -3.86 -1.59
N GLU A 31 5.21 -4.08 -0.46
CA GLU A 31 5.89 -3.00 0.30
C GLU A 31 6.99 -2.33 -0.54
N ARG A 32 7.69 -3.11 -1.37
CA ARG A 32 8.77 -2.60 -2.20
C ARG A 32 8.26 -1.63 -3.25
N GLU A 33 7.17 -1.97 -3.93
CA GLU A 33 6.50 -1.06 -4.87
C GLU A 33 5.98 0.18 -4.15
N ALA A 34 5.36 0.01 -2.98
CA ALA A 34 4.90 1.12 -2.16
C ALA A 34 6.04 2.08 -1.80
N ARG A 35 7.20 1.55 -1.39
CA ARG A 35 8.39 2.36 -1.12
C ARG A 35 8.96 3.03 -2.37
N SER A 36 8.85 2.41 -3.54
CA SER A 36 9.32 3.01 -4.80
C SER A 36 8.46 4.19 -5.25
N GLN A 37 7.18 4.23 -4.86
CA GLN A 37 6.27 5.35 -5.13
C GLN A 37 6.48 6.51 -4.15
N LEU A 38 7.11 6.25 -3.00
CA LEU A 38 7.39 7.25 -1.99
C LEU A 38 8.81 7.80 -2.16
N PRO A 39 9.05 9.05 -1.73
CA PRO A 39 10.38 9.62 -1.80
C PRO A 39 11.37 8.78 -0.96
N ALA A 40 12.64 8.75 -1.38
CA ALA A 40 13.72 7.98 -0.76
C ALA A 40 14.15 8.58 0.60
N VAL A 41 13.20 8.71 1.51
CA VAL A 41 13.34 9.27 2.86
C VAL A 41 13.21 8.16 3.89
N ARG A 42 13.65 8.43 5.13
CA ARG A 42 13.39 7.50 6.25
C ARG A 42 11.89 7.39 6.52
N LEU A 43 11.31 6.33 5.99
CA LEU A 43 9.91 5.96 6.16
C LEU A 43 9.81 4.75 7.07
N VAL A 44 9.04 4.89 8.14
CA VAL A 44 8.73 3.79 9.06
C VAL A 44 7.41 3.17 8.62
N PHE A 45 7.38 1.85 8.46
CA PHE A 45 6.13 1.14 8.19
C PHE A 45 5.16 1.33 9.36
N ALA A 46 3.95 1.82 9.06
CA ALA A 46 2.94 2.08 10.08
C ALA A 46 1.76 1.10 9.98
N ALA A 47 1.22 0.86 8.78
CA ALA A 47 0.10 -0.07 8.60
C ALA A 47 -0.03 -0.56 7.15
N ARG A 48 -0.66 -1.73 6.99
CA ARG A 48 -1.14 -2.26 5.70
C ARG A 48 -2.64 -2.51 5.78
N ILE A 49 -3.40 -1.83 4.95
CA ILE A 49 -4.86 -1.84 4.93
C ILE A 49 -5.29 -2.51 3.61
N ARG A 50 -6.20 -3.48 3.70
CA ARG A 50 -6.87 -3.99 2.50
C ARG A 50 -7.91 -2.97 2.07
N PRO A 51 -7.91 -2.46 0.83
CA PRO A 51 -9.08 -1.75 0.35
C PRO A 51 -10.23 -2.73 0.43
N GLU A 52 -11.23 -2.37 1.23
CA GLU A 52 -12.48 -3.13 1.27
C GLU A 52 -13.02 -3.10 -0.14
N ALA A 53 -13.13 -4.26 -0.79
CA ALA A 53 -13.82 -4.36 -2.05
C ALA A 53 -15.20 -3.78 -1.77
N MET A 54 -15.52 -2.63 -2.38
CA MET A 54 -16.86 -2.04 -2.31
C MET A 54 -17.84 -3.18 -2.57
N ASN A 55 -18.45 -3.70 -1.51
CA ASN A 55 -19.47 -4.73 -1.64
C ASN A 55 -20.54 -4.08 -2.49
N HIS A 56 -20.67 -4.61 -3.71
CA HIS A 56 -21.68 -4.20 -4.66
C HIS A 56 -23.04 -4.40 -3.99
N ALA A 57 -23.69 -3.29 -3.65
CA ALA A 57 -25.09 -3.27 -3.24
C ALA A 57 -25.99 -3.40 -4.47
#